data_AF-A0A954N5E9-F1
#
_entry.id   AF-A0A954N5E9-F1
#
_cell.length_a   1.000
_cell.length_b   1.000
_cell.length_c   1.000
_cell.angle_alpha   90.00
_cell.angle_beta   90.00
_cell.angle_gamma   90.00
#
_symmetry.space_group_name_H-M   'P 1'
#
loop_
_entity.id
_entity.type
_entity.pdbx_description
1 polymer ?
#
loop_
_entity_poly.entity_id
_entity_poly.type
_entity_poly.pdbx_seq_one_letter_code
_entity_poly.pdbx_strand_id
1 'polypeptide(L)'
;MSAHHRKLSGPPCGRIRRRQFLSDVGMGFTGLALGAMLHNDGIVRANEAEEWSPPTGQPHFPPKAKRVIWVFLSGGVSHLETFDPKPLLNDFAGKTYDETKLPNPQKSPLFLERSRSVVGFDREVFPSIFPLQVGFKKYGEIGLEVSDWLPHLSTCVDDLTVIRSMYTTDNDHGAEWQMHHGRHFLDEIQPVIGSWIHYGLGTLNENLPQFVFLGEYKDQRVPKIYQADYLGPLHNGIKLSLDPNDPLPFGKPGSGILPEEQRREFELIHKLNQLTAVEYPDDPDLRARIQSYELAFRMQQSIPEALNMAEETAEMQSLYGIDNKTTEVYGRRCLAARRLAERGVRYTLVYLSDYGEWDSHRDLKKLHATSCERVDKPLAGLVKDLKQRGMFDDTILVCTTEFGRTPGLEKGMLNMAATGRDHHPHGFTIW
;
A
#
# COMPACT_ATOMS: atom_id res chain seq x y z
N MET A 1 -19.00 -15.56 80.19
CA MET A 1 -19.13 -16.75 79.33
C MET A 1 -18.36 -16.50 78.03
N SER A 2 -17.40 -17.40 77.76
CA SER A 2 -16.65 -17.65 76.51
C SER A 2 -15.92 -16.51 75.79
N ALA A 3 -14.61 -16.40 76.05
CA ALA A 3 -13.64 -15.81 75.15
C ALA A 3 -13.19 -16.87 74.14
N HIS A 4 -13.49 -16.69 72.85
CA HIS A 4 -13.01 -17.58 71.78
C HIS A 4 -11.69 -17.06 71.20
N HIS A 5 -10.59 -17.70 71.61
CA HIS A 5 -9.30 -17.63 70.92
C HIS A 5 -9.41 -18.28 69.52
N ARG A 6 -9.23 -17.49 68.46
CA ARG A 6 -8.93 -17.99 67.12
C ARG A 6 -7.44 -18.36 67.06
N LYS A 7 -7.13 -19.66 67.00
CA LYS A 7 -5.79 -20.16 66.72
C LYS A 7 -5.41 -19.81 65.28
N LEU A 8 -4.41 -18.97 65.10
CA LEU A 8 -3.70 -18.80 63.82
C LEU A 8 -2.75 -19.98 63.63
N SER A 9 -3.08 -20.92 62.74
CA SER A 9 -2.19 -22.01 62.33
C SER A 9 -1.35 -21.59 61.12
N GLY A 10 -0.36 -20.73 61.35
CA GLY A 10 0.72 -20.44 60.39
C GLY A 10 2.05 -21.06 60.86
N PRO A 11 2.95 -21.47 59.94
CA PRO A 11 4.25 -22.00 60.33
C PRO A 11 5.12 -20.91 61.01
N PRO A 12 6.00 -21.25 61.96
CA PRO A 12 6.52 -20.31 62.97
C PRO A 12 7.64 -19.37 62.48
N CYS A 13 7.88 -19.28 61.17
CA CYS A 13 9.13 -18.70 60.67
C CYS A 13 9.03 -17.94 59.34
N GLY A 14 7.84 -17.48 58.91
CA GLY A 14 7.71 -16.62 57.72
C GLY A 14 8.18 -17.26 56.40
N ARG A 15 8.44 -18.57 56.39
CA ARG A 15 8.88 -19.30 55.19
C ARG A 15 7.68 -19.60 54.31
N ILE A 16 7.65 -18.96 53.14
CA ILE A 16 6.71 -19.28 52.06
C ILE A 16 6.93 -20.76 51.69
N ARG A 17 5.87 -21.57 51.74
CA ARG A 17 5.97 -22.99 51.36
C ARG A 17 6.35 -23.08 49.88
N ARG A 18 7.25 -23.99 49.52
CA ARG A 18 7.74 -24.16 48.13
C ARG A 18 6.61 -24.28 47.09
N ARG A 19 5.49 -24.94 47.45
CA ARG A 19 4.27 -24.99 46.61
C ARG A 19 3.56 -23.65 46.46
N GLN A 20 3.52 -22.84 47.51
CA GLN A 20 2.91 -21.53 47.49
C GLN A 20 3.78 -20.54 46.70
N PHE A 21 5.10 -20.59 46.87
CA PHE A 21 6.05 -19.83 46.05
C PHE A 21 5.95 -20.21 44.56
N LEU A 22 5.89 -21.51 44.22
CA LEU A 22 5.71 -21.96 42.84
C LEU A 22 4.33 -21.62 42.27
N SER A 23 3.29 -21.59 43.11
CA SER A 23 1.94 -21.16 42.72
C SER A 23 1.90 -19.64 42.46
N ASP A 24 2.42 -18.83 43.38
CA ASP A 24 2.37 -17.37 43.29
C ASP A 24 3.29 -16.83 42.19
N VAL A 25 4.48 -17.42 42.01
CA VAL A 25 5.43 -17.03 40.96
C VAL A 25 5.09 -17.67 39.61
N GLY A 26 4.70 -18.95 39.59
CA GLY A 26 4.37 -19.68 38.36
C GLY A 26 3.01 -19.29 37.76
N MET A 27 1.99 -19.04 38.60
CA MET A 27 0.68 -18.54 38.15
C MET A 27 0.65 -17.01 38.03
N GLY A 28 1.53 -16.30 38.74
CA GLY A 28 1.69 -14.85 38.60
C GLY A 28 2.33 -14.44 37.26
N PHE A 29 3.28 -15.22 36.74
CA PHE A 29 3.88 -14.97 35.41
C PHE A 29 2.90 -15.22 34.27
N THR A 30 2.07 -16.26 34.39
CA THR A 30 0.94 -16.47 33.46
C THR A 30 -0.13 -15.41 33.63
N GLY A 31 -0.34 -14.87 34.84
CA GLY A 31 -1.19 -13.71 35.09
C GLY A 31 -0.68 -12.41 34.45
N LEU A 32 0.64 -12.20 34.37
CA LEU A 32 1.26 -11.09 33.64
C LEU A 32 1.11 -11.24 32.12
N ALA A 33 1.39 -12.43 31.59
CA ALA A 33 1.20 -12.71 30.17
C ALA A 33 -0.28 -12.60 29.79
N LEU A 34 -1.18 -13.19 30.58
CA LEU A 34 -2.63 -13.07 30.40
C LEU A 34 -3.10 -11.64 30.59
N GLY A 35 -2.57 -10.90 31.56
CA GLY A 35 -2.90 -9.49 31.79
C GLY A 35 -2.47 -8.60 30.62
N ALA A 36 -1.28 -8.84 30.05
CA ALA A 36 -0.82 -8.16 28.84
C ALA A 36 -1.67 -8.53 27.61
N MET A 37 -2.06 -9.80 27.47
CA MET A 37 -2.98 -10.24 26.42
C MET A 37 -4.37 -9.62 26.58
N LEU A 38 -4.95 -9.64 27.78
CA LEU A 38 -6.25 -9.03 28.08
C LEU A 38 -6.24 -7.50 27.95
N HIS A 39 -5.09 -6.87 28.20
CA HIS A 39 -4.88 -5.44 27.94
C HIS A 39 -4.82 -5.16 26.42
N ASN A 40 -4.08 -5.95 25.66
CA ASN A 40 -4.05 -5.87 24.19
C ASN A 40 -5.41 -6.19 23.55
N ASP A 41 -6.18 -7.10 24.15
CA ASP A 41 -7.54 -7.47 23.73
C ASP A 41 -8.60 -6.46 24.21
N GLY A 42 -8.20 -5.42 24.98
CA GLY A 42 -9.08 -4.34 25.42
C GLY A 42 -10.07 -4.70 26.54
N ILE A 43 -9.88 -5.81 27.25
CA ILE A 43 -10.81 -6.36 28.25
C ILE A 43 -10.69 -5.68 29.62
N VAL A 44 -9.52 -5.10 29.94
CA VAL A 44 -9.30 -4.38 31.21
C VAL A 44 -9.31 -2.87 30.96
N ARG A 45 -10.43 -2.20 31.28
CA ARG A 45 -10.52 -0.72 31.32
C ARG A 45 -10.71 -0.27 32.77
N ALA A 46 -9.75 0.49 33.30
CA ALA A 46 -10.00 1.32 34.47
C ALA A 46 -10.85 2.52 34.01
N ASN A 47 -11.95 2.80 34.71
CA ASN A 47 -12.79 3.97 34.46
C ASN A 47 -12.03 5.24 34.86
N GLU A 48 -11.38 5.89 33.90
CA GLU A 48 -10.94 7.27 34.02
C GLU A 48 -11.64 8.10 32.93
N ALA A 49 -11.88 9.39 33.23
CA ALA A 49 -12.60 10.34 32.39
C ALA A 49 -12.01 10.39 30.96
N GLU A 50 -12.80 10.85 29.97
CA GLU A 50 -12.43 10.92 28.55
C GLU A 50 -11.21 11.83 28.28
N GLU A 51 -10.04 11.34 28.66
CA GLU A 51 -8.74 11.79 28.19
C GLU A 51 -8.47 11.07 26.87
N TRP A 52 -7.92 11.80 25.89
CA TRP A 52 -7.63 11.21 24.58
C TRP A 52 -6.65 10.04 24.76
N SER A 53 -7.01 8.88 24.21
CA SER A 53 -6.16 7.69 24.19
C SER A 53 -5.84 7.27 22.76
N PRO A 54 -4.61 6.79 22.48
CA PRO A 54 -4.27 6.24 21.18
C PRO A 54 -5.20 5.08 20.77
N PRO A 55 -5.40 4.85 19.46
CA PRO A 55 -6.20 3.71 19.00
C PRO A 55 -5.67 2.39 19.57
N THR A 56 -6.60 1.55 20.01
CA THR A 56 -6.28 0.21 20.55
C THR A 56 -6.00 -0.83 19.47
N GLY A 57 -6.07 -0.44 18.19
CA GLY A 57 -6.07 -1.37 17.06
C GLY A 57 -7.39 -2.11 16.85
N GLN A 58 -8.34 -2.00 17.79
CA GLN A 58 -9.66 -2.61 17.67
C GLN A 58 -10.62 -1.67 16.93
N PRO A 59 -11.12 -2.05 15.75
CA PRO A 59 -12.07 -1.23 15.01
C PRO A 59 -13.42 -1.18 15.72
N HIS A 60 -14.16 -0.08 15.55
CA HIS A 60 -15.50 0.08 16.12
C HIS A 60 -16.52 -0.93 15.58
N PHE A 61 -16.28 -1.43 14.37
CA PHE A 61 -17.10 -2.46 13.72
C PHE A 61 -16.20 -3.59 13.24
N PRO A 62 -16.67 -4.85 13.23
CA PRO A 62 -15.95 -5.94 12.61
C PRO A 62 -15.65 -5.62 11.14
N PRO A 63 -14.36 -5.52 10.74
CA PRO A 63 -14.02 -5.13 9.39
C PRO A 63 -14.26 -6.32 8.45
N LYS A 64 -14.87 -6.06 7.28
CA LYS A 64 -15.01 -7.10 6.25
C LYS A 64 -13.66 -7.46 5.64
N ALA A 65 -12.87 -6.44 5.30
CA ALA A 65 -11.52 -6.62 4.83
C ALA A 65 -10.50 -6.48 5.97
N LYS A 66 -9.55 -7.39 6.01
CA LYS A 66 -8.43 -7.37 6.96
C LYS A 66 -7.21 -6.66 6.38
N ARG A 67 -7.07 -6.65 5.05
CA ARG A 67 -5.85 -6.27 4.34
C ARG A 67 -6.17 -5.41 3.12
N VAL A 68 -5.19 -4.61 2.70
CA VAL A 68 -5.23 -3.81 1.49
C VAL A 68 -3.96 -4.07 0.68
N ILE A 69 -4.12 -4.47 -0.58
CA ILE A 69 -3.06 -4.43 -1.58
C ILE A 69 -3.38 -3.25 -2.50
N TRP A 70 -2.57 -2.20 -2.41
CA TRP A 70 -2.73 -0.98 -3.19
C TRP A 70 -1.74 -0.97 -4.34
N VAL A 71 -2.20 -1.29 -5.54
CA VAL A 71 -1.42 -1.22 -6.77
C VAL A 71 -1.45 0.21 -7.32
N PHE A 72 -0.26 0.76 -7.54
CA PHE A 72 -0.09 2.07 -8.14
C PHE A 72 0.63 1.97 -9.48
N LEU A 73 0.03 2.55 -10.51
CA LEU A 73 0.53 2.64 -11.87
C LEU A 73 0.87 4.10 -12.18
N SER A 74 2.14 4.46 -11.97
CA SER A 74 2.63 5.83 -12.10
C SER A 74 2.74 6.29 -13.54
N GLY A 75 2.25 7.50 -13.80
CA GLY A 75 2.29 8.16 -15.08
C GLY A 75 0.91 8.31 -15.72
N GLY A 76 -0.20 8.21 -15.01
CA GLY A 76 -1.53 8.46 -15.58
C GLY A 76 -1.97 7.46 -16.64
N VAL A 77 -2.42 6.28 -16.20
CA VAL A 77 -2.98 5.24 -17.06
C VAL A 77 -4.13 5.81 -17.90
N SER A 78 -4.11 5.56 -19.21
CA SER A 78 -5.20 6.03 -20.06
C SER A 78 -6.44 5.18 -19.83
N HIS A 79 -7.42 5.74 -19.11
CA HIS A 79 -8.74 5.13 -18.96
C HIS A 79 -9.43 4.90 -20.31
N LEU A 80 -9.17 5.77 -21.29
CA LEU A 80 -9.71 5.69 -22.65
C LEU A 80 -9.23 4.44 -23.39
N GLU A 81 -7.98 4.03 -23.18
CA GLU A 81 -7.36 2.85 -23.81
C GLU A 81 -7.43 1.58 -22.94
N THR A 82 -8.15 1.60 -21.81
CA THR A 82 -8.22 0.45 -20.87
C THR A 82 -9.65 0.02 -20.56
N PHE A 83 -10.38 0.80 -19.76
CA PHE A 83 -11.67 0.39 -19.17
C PHE A 83 -12.83 1.34 -19.46
N ASP A 84 -12.60 2.47 -20.15
CA ASP A 84 -13.63 3.47 -20.45
C ASP A 84 -13.51 3.99 -21.89
N PRO A 85 -13.74 3.13 -22.90
CA PRO A 85 -13.69 3.55 -24.29
C PRO A 85 -14.72 4.65 -24.57
N LYS A 86 -14.31 5.65 -25.35
CA LYS A 86 -15.16 6.74 -25.86
C LYS A 86 -15.22 6.66 -27.39
N PRO A 87 -16.18 5.92 -27.98
CA PRO A 87 -16.20 5.69 -29.44
C PRO A 87 -16.23 6.96 -30.30
N LEU A 88 -16.85 8.05 -29.81
CA LEU A 88 -16.90 9.34 -30.50
C LEU A 88 -15.50 9.93 -30.79
N LEU A 89 -14.45 9.50 -30.07
CA LEU A 89 -13.08 9.90 -30.38
C LEU A 89 -12.63 9.44 -31.76
N ASN A 90 -13.15 8.31 -32.24
CA ASN A 90 -12.87 7.81 -33.59
C ASN A 90 -13.62 8.62 -34.65
N ASP A 91 -14.89 8.96 -34.38
CA ASP A 91 -15.74 9.71 -35.31
C ASP A 91 -15.25 11.16 -35.51
N PHE A 92 -14.68 11.74 -34.45
CA PHE A 92 -14.13 13.09 -34.46
C PHE A 92 -12.61 13.14 -34.62
N ALA A 93 -11.97 12.02 -34.95
CA ALA A 93 -10.51 11.93 -35.09
C ALA A 93 -9.96 13.05 -35.99
N GLY A 94 -8.95 13.77 -35.48
CA GLY A 94 -8.29 14.87 -36.20
C GLY A 94 -9.05 16.21 -36.21
N LYS A 95 -10.28 16.27 -35.71
CA LYS A 95 -11.05 17.52 -35.61
C LYS A 95 -10.71 18.27 -34.33
N THR A 96 -10.82 19.59 -34.35
CA THR A 96 -10.85 20.46 -33.18
C THR A 96 -12.18 20.30 -32.42
N TYR A 97 -12.23 20.68 -31.14
CA TYR A 97 -13.49 20.66 -30.37
C TYR A 97 -14.59 21.51 -31.01
N ASP A 98 -14.24 22.67 -31.56
CA ASP A 98 -15.19 23.59 -32.18
C ASP A 98 -15.82 22.99 -33.46
N GLU A 99 -15.15 22.03 -34.12
CA GLU A 99 -15.69 21.28 -35.26
C GLU A 99 -16.61 20.10 -34.87
N THR A 100 -16.60 19.67 -33.60
CA THR A 100 -17.41 18.53 -33.13
C THR A 100 -18.87 18.90 -32.82
N LYS A 101 -19.17 20.20 -32.66
CA LYS A 101 -20.44 20.72 -32.11
C LYS A 101 -20.77 20.26 -30.68
N LEU A 102 -19.86 19.56 -30.00
CA LEU A 102 -19.97 19.25 -28.57
C LEU A 102 -19.54 20.47 -27.72
N PRO A 103 -19.98 20.56 -26.46
CA PRO A 103 -19.47 21.57 -25.54
C PRO A 103 -17.94 21.50 -25.47
N ASN A 104 -17.26 22.60 -25.78
CA ASN A 104 -15.82 22.67 -25.70
C ASN A 104 -15.42 22.76 -24.21
N PRO A 105 -14.75 21.74 -23.63
CA PRO A 105 -14.43 21.72 -22.21
C PRO A 105 -13.49 22.86 -21.83
N GLN A 106 -12.67 23.37 -22.74
CA GLN A 106 -11.76 24.50 -22.48
C GLN A 106 -12.51 25.82 -22.24
N LYS A 107 -13.75 25.93 -22.74
CA LYS A 107 -14.63 27.09 -22.55
C LYS A 107 -15.52 26.93 -21.29
N SER A 108 -15.42 25.81 -20.58
CA SER A 108 -16.18 25.57 -19.36
C SER A 108 -15.64 26.42 -18.20
N PRO A 109 -16.48 27.17 -17.46
CA PRO A 109 -16.05 27.89 -16.27
C PRO A 109 -15.37 26.99 -15.23
N LEU A 110 -15.88 25.76 -15.06
CA LEU A 110 -15.32 24.78 -14.13
C LEU A 110 -13.93 24.31 -14.56
N PHE A 111 -13.69 24.18 -15.87
CA PHE A 111 -12.38 23.85 -16.39
C PHE A 111 -11.42 25.01 -16.15
N LEU A 112 -11.82 26.25 -16.43
CA LEU A 112 -10.97 27.43 -16.23
C LEU A 112 -10.61 27.66 -14.74
N GLU A 113 -11.53 27.34 -13.83
CA GLU A 113 -11.27 27.42 -12.38
C GLU A 113 -10.28 26.35 -11.90
N ARG A 114 -10.37 25.13 -12.45
CA ARG A 114 -9.59 23.97 -12.00
C ARG A 114 -8.30 23.75 -12.77
N SER A 115 -8.21 24.26 -13.99
CA SER A 115 -7.05 24.11 -14.85
C SER A 115 -5.96 25.05 -14.37
N ARG A 116 -4.91 24.49 -13.77
CA ARG A 116 -3.67 25.20 -13.53
C ARG A 116 -2.73 24.95 -14.71
N SER A 117 -2.08 25.99 -15.22
CA SER A 117 -0.97 25.82 -16.17
C SER A 117 0.32 25.69 -15.39
N VAL A 118 1.25 24.89 -15.90
CA VAL A 118 2.64 24.93 -15.41
C VAL A 118 3.17 26.35 -15.63
N VAL A 119 3.70 26.97 -14.58
CA VAL A 119 4.16 28.37 -14.61
C VAL A 119 5.16 28.57 -15.75
N GLY A 120 4.88 29.52 -16.65
CA GLY A 120 5.84 30.00 -17.66
C GLY A 120 5.57 29.60 -19.11
N PHE A 121 4.55 28.80 -19.42
CA PHE A 121 4.20 28.45 -20.80
C PHE A 121 2.68 28.39 -21.04
N ASP A 122 2.19 29.10 -22.06
CA ASP A 122 0.85 28.86 -22.61
C ASP A 122 0.91 27.58 -23.45
N ARG A 123 0.35 26.49 -22.94
CA ARG A 123 0.19 25.25 -23.71
C ARG A 123 -1.03 25.40 -24.62
N GLU A 124 -0.91 25.06 -25.91
CA GLU A 124 -2.09 24.83 -26.75
C GLU A 124 -2.82 23.58 -26.22
N VAL A 125 -3.88 23.80 -25.47
CA VAL A 125 -4.71 22.73 -24.93
C VAL A 125 -5.50 22.11 -26.08
N PHE A 126 -5.28 20.81 -26.36
CA PHE A 126 -6.04 19.98 -27.32
C PHE A 126 -6.22 20.56 -28.75
N PRO A 127 -5.17 20.61 -29.59
CA PRO A 127 -5.29 21.03 -30.99
C PRO A 127 -6.29 20.18 -31.78
N SER A 128 -6.42 18.88 -31.49
CA SER A 128 -7.39 17.99 -32.16
C SER A 128 -7.71 16.76 -31.32
N ILE A 129 -8.86 16.14 -31.59
CA ILE A 129 -9.31 14.89 -30.98
C ILE A 129 -8.44 13.72 -31.46
N PHE A 130 -7.94 12.93 -30.52
CA PHE A 130 -7.10 11.77 -30.79
C PHE A 130 -7.92 10.48 -30.69
N PRO A 131 -7.99 9.67 -31.77
CA PRO A 131 -8.78 8.44 -31.77
C PRO A 131 -8.28 7.44 -30.74
N LEU A 132 -9.10 6.44 -30.43
CA LEU A 132 -8.69 5.31 -29.60
C LEU A 132 -7.56 4.54 -30.30
N GLN A 133 -6.56 4.13 -29.55
CA GLN A 133 -5.36 3.46 -30.09
C GLN A 133 -5.45 1.93 -30.12
N VAL A 134 -6.54 1.38 -29.60
CA VAL A 134 -6.76 -0.05 -29.35
C VAL A 134 -8.23 -0.41 -29.58
N GLY A 135 -8.48 -1.68 -29.91
CA GLY A 135 -9.83 -2.25 -29.99
C GLY A 135 -10.39 -2.62 -28.62
N PHE A 136 -11.70 -2.84 -28.56
CA PHE A 136 -12.43 -3.17 -27.34
C PHE A 136 -13.39 -4.32 -27.58
N LYS A 137 -13.60 -5.12 -26.54
CA LYS A 137 -14.64 -6.16 -26.50
C LYS A 137 -15.35 -6.11 -25.15
N LYS A 138 -16.60 -6.57 -25.14
CA LYS A 138 -17.38 -6.75 -23.92
C LYS A 138 -17.01 -8.08 -23.27
N TYR A 139 -16.77 -8.06 -21.97
CA TYR A 139 -16.42 -9.23 -21.17
C TYR A 139 -17.33 -9.34 -19.95
N GLY A 140 -17.40 -10.56 -19.42
CA GLY A 140 -18.17 -10.89 -18.22
C GLY A 140 -19.68 -10.76 -18.40
N GLU A 141 -20.39 -11.06 -17.31
CA GLU A 141 -21.83 -10.87 -17.19
C GLU A 141 -22.20 -9.38 -17.13
N ILE A 142 -21.31 -8.56 -16.54
CA ILE A 142 -21.48 -7.10 -16.48
C ILE A 142 -21.34 -6.42 -17.85
N GLY A 143 -20.81 -7.12 -18.86
CA GLY A 143 -20.62 -6.60 -20.21
C GLY A 143 -19.65 -5.42 -20.29
N LEU A 144 -18.65 -5.38 -19.39
CA LEU A 144 -17.65 -4.32 -19.32
C LEU A 144 -16.80 -4.32 -20.59
N GLU A 145 -16.66 -3.16 -21.22
CA GLU A 145 -15.76 -2.99 -22.35
C GLU A 145 -14.32 -2.84 -21.86
N VAL A 146 -13.48 -3.79 -22.26
CA VAL A 146 -12.05 -3.84 -21.93
C VAL A 146 -11.23 -3.84 -23.21
N SER A 147 -10.08 -3.17 -23.19
CA SER A 147 -9.20 -3.10 -24.36
C SER A 147 -8.55 -4.45 -24.70
N ASP A 148 -8.24 -4.64 -25.97
CA ASP A 148 -7.51 -5.83 -26.46
C ASP A 148 -6.09 -5.97 -25.85
N TRP A 149 -5.58 -4.94 -25.17
CA TRP A 149 -4.30 -4.99 -24.45
C TRP A 149 -4.36 -5.65 -23.08
N LEU A 150 -5.56 -5.89 -22.55
CA LEU A 150 -5.76 -6.48 -21.22
C LEU A 150 -6.48 -7.84 -21.28
N PRO A 151 -5.99 -8.82 -22.09
CA PRO A 151 -6.67 -10.09 -22.28
C PRO A 151 -6.81 -10.90 -20.99
N HIS A 152 -5.87 -10.81 -20.04
CA HIS A 152 -5.92 -11.58 -18.80
C HIS A 152 -6.86 -10.95 -17.77
N LEU A 153 -6.79 -9.63 -17.54
CA LEU A 153 -7.73 -8.92 -16.66
C LEU A 153 -9.16 -8.98 -17.17
N SER A 154 -9.35 -9.06 -18.49
CA SER A 154 -10.69 -9.26 -19.09
C SER A 154 -11.39 -10.53 -18.58
N THR A 155 -10.64 -11.53 -18.10
CA THR A 155 -11.19 -12.77 -17.54
C THR A 155 -11.65 -12.65 -16.08
N CYS A 156 -11.41 -11.50 -15.44
CA CYS A 156 -11.74 -11.23 -14.05
C CYS A 156 -12.74 -10.08 -13.88
N VAL A 157 -13.34 -9.56 -14.96
CA VAL A 157 -14.11 -8.30 -14.93
C VAL A 157 -15.31 -8.32 -13.99
N ASP A 158 -15.95 -9.48 -13.81
CA ASP A 158 -17.09 -9.64 -12.90
C ASP A 158 -16.67 -9.59 -11.42
N ASP A 159 -15.36 -9.69 -11.13
CA ASP A 159 -14.78 -9.49 -9.80
C ASP A 159 -14.32 -8.04 -9.57
N LEU A 160 -14.38 -7.17 -10.58
CA LEU A 160 -13.86 -5.79 -10.52
C LEU A 160 -14.97 -4.77 -10.25
N THR A 161 -14.65 -3.73 -9.48
CA THR A 161 -15.51 -2.54 -9.33
C THR A 161 -14.87 -1.34 -10.01
N VAL A 162 -15.20 -1.14 -11.28
CA VAL A 162 -14.62 -0.04 -12.07
C VAL A 162 -15.27 1.30 -11.71
N ILE A 163 -14.47 2.24 -11.22
CA ILE A 163 -14.88 3.60 -10.88
C ILE A 163 -14.36 4.57 -11.94
N ARG A 164 -15.24 5.10 -12.79
CA ARG A 164 -14.90 6.01 -13.91
C ARG A 164 -15.01 7.51 -13.56
N SER A 165 -15.33 7.81 -12.30
CA SER A 165 -15.62 9.16 -11.81
C SER A 165 -14.52 9.73 -10.93
N MET A 166 -13.31 9.16 -10.98
CA MET A 166 -12.19 9.68 -10.19
C MET A 166 -11.73 11.02 -10.75
N TYR A 167 -11.32 11.92 -9.86
CA TYR A 167 -10.70 13.19 -10.23
C TYR A 167 -9.67 13.60 -9.18
N THR A 168 -8.69 14.39 -9.63
CA THR A 168 -7.66 15.06 -8.83
C THR A 168 -7.69 16.56 -9.17
N THR A 169 -6.98 17.37 -8.39
CA THR A 169 -6.87 18.82 -8.61
C THR A 169 -5.48 19.26 -9.05
N ASP A 170 -4.50 18.36 -8.97
CA ASP A 170 -3.15 18.59 -9.48
C ASP A 170 -3.10 18.20 -10.97
N ASN A 171 -2.46 19.02 -11.79
CA ASN A 171 -2.38 18.88 -13.24
C ASN A 171 -1.11 18.14 -13.71
N ASP A 172 -0.24 17.75 -12.78
CA ASP A 172 1.01 17.06 -13.01
C ASP A 172 1.13 15.88 -12.01
N HIS A 173 2.28 15.19 -12.00
CA HIS A 173 2.51 14.02 -11.15
C HIS A 173 2.49 14.32 -9.64
N GLY A 174 2.34 15.58 -9.24
CA GLY A 174 1.94 15.92 -7.87
C GLY A 174 0.59 15.30 -7.48
N ALA A 175 -0.23 14.89 -8.45
CA ALA A 175 -1.46 14.13 -8.22
C ALA A 175 -1.21 12.76 -7.53
N GLU A 176 -0.01 12.16 -7.65
CA GLU A 176 0.35 10.96 -6.88
C GLU A 176 0.20 11.20 -5.37
N TRP A 177 0.49 12.44 -4.91
CA TRP A 177 0.34 12.78 -3.49
C TRP A 177 -1.11 12.75 -3.07
N GLN A 178 -2.00 13.27 -3.90
CA GLN A 178 -3.42 13.33 -3.58
C GLN A 178 -3.97 11.91 -3.37
N MET A 179 -3.48 10.95 -4.15
CA MET A 179 -3.91 9.56 -4.04
C MET A 179 -3.45 8.87 -2.75
N HIS A 180 -2.30 9.26 -2.20
CA HIS A 180 -1.73 8.61 -1.02
C HIS A 180 -1.99 9.38 0.29
N HIS A 181 -1.95 10.70 0.25
CA HIS A 181 -2.12 11.60 1.41
C HIS A 181 -3.55 12.18 1.51
N GLY A 182 -4.34 12.14 0.44
CA GLY A 182 -5.65 12.82 0.39
C GLY A 182 -5.57 14.35 0.30
N ARG A 183 -4.38 14.92 0.03
CA ARG A 183 -4.10 16.36 -0.02
C ARG A 183 -3.27 16.74 -1.24
N HIS A 184 -3.41 17.98 -1.73
CA HIS A 184 -2.56 18.50 -2.79
C HIS A 184 -1.09 18.54 -2.32
N PHE A 185 -0.14 18.33 -3.24
CA PHE A 185 1.29 18.45 -2.94
C PHE A 185 1.70 19.81 -2.32
N LEU A 186 0.93 20.87 -2.56
CA LEU A 186 1.18 22.22 -2.04
C LEU A 186 0.47 22.48 -0.70
N ASP A 187 -0.39 21.56 -0.25
CA ASP A 187 -1.02 21.63 1.05
C ASP A 187 -0.03 21.15 2.14
N GLU A 188 -0.45 21.22 3.39
CA GLU A 188 0.28 20.64 4.51
C GLU A 188 0.53 19.13 4.30
N ILE A 189 1.70 18.67 4.74
CA ILE A 189 2.07 17.26 4.68
C ILE A 189 1.23 16.49 5.69
N GLN A 190 0.57 15.43 5.22
CA GLN A 190 -0.31 14.57 5.98
C GLN A 190 0.17 13.12 5.89
N PRO A 191 -0.02 12.26 6.90
CA PRO A 191 0.33 10.86 6.81
C PRO A 191 -0.42 10.17 5.66
N VAL A 192 0.22 9.20 5.00
CA VAL A 192 -0.44 8.45 3.93
C VAL A 192 -1.48 7.47 4.46
N ILE A 193 -2.40 7.04 3.60
CA ILE A 193 -3.46 6.09 3.94
C ILE A 193 -2.94 4.79 4.58
N GLY A 194 -1.80 4.26 4.13
CA GLY A 194 -1.17 3.08 4.71
C GLY A 194 -0.72 3.29 6.16
N SER A 195 -0.21 4.48 6.48
CA SER A 195 0.19 4.87 7.84
C SER A 195 -1.01 5.10 8.75
N TRP A 196 -2.09 5.69 8.23
CA TRP A 196 -3.36 5.80 8.98
C TRP A 196 -3.98 4.44 9.31
N ILE A 197 -3.95 3.52 8.35
CA ILE A 197 -4.43 2.14 8.55
C ILE A 197 -3.61 1.44 9.62
N HIS A 198 -2.28 1.59 9.58
CA HIS A 198 -1.40 1.07 10.64
C HIS A 198 -1.75 1.70 11.99
N TYR A 199 -1.73 3.04 12.08
CA TYR A 199 -2.00 3.76 13.32
C TYR A 199 -3.34 3.39 13.95
N GLY A 200 -4.41 3.31 13.15
CA GLY A 200 -5.75 3.04 13.64
C GLY A 200 -6.06 1.58 13.97
N LEU A 201 -5.57 0.64 13.15
CA LEU A 201 -5.99 -0.77 13.20
C LEU A 201 -4.93 -1.73 13.73
N GLY A 202 -3.70 -1.24 13.97
CA GLY A 202 -2.61 -2.06 14.49
C GLY A 202 -2.31 -3.31 13.66
N THR A 203 -1.54 -4.23 14.23
CA THR A 203 -0.98 -5.35 13.48
C THR A 203 -1.88 -6.58 13.44
N LEU A 204 -1.75 -7.38 12.37
CA LEU A 204 -2.24 -8.77 12.32
C LEU A 204 -1.10 -9.79 12.48
N ASN A 205 0.13 -9.32 12.64
CA ASN A 205 1.33 -10.15 12.69
C ASN A 205 2.39 -9.50 13.60
N GLU A 206 3.24 -10.28 14.23
CA GLU A 206 4.25 -9.71 15.14
C GLU A 206 5.64 -9.56 14.52
N ASN A 207 5.87 -10.10 13.32
CA ASN A 207 7.23 -10.29 12.80
C ASN A 207 7.52 -9.54 11.49
N LEU A 208 6.51 -8.94 10.86
CA LEU A 208 6.59 -8.21 9.60
C LEU A 208 6.07 -6.77 9.77
N PRO A 209 6.49 -5.85 8.88
CA PRO A 209 5.91 -4.52 8.84
C PRO A 209 4.41 -4.58 8.56
N GLN A 210 3.64 -3.67 9.13
CA GLN A 210 2.22 -3.55 8.81
C GLN A 210 1.99 -2.82 7.47
N PHE A 211 2.87 -1.87 7.15
CA PHE A 211 2.86 -1.10 5.93
C PHE A 211 4.16 -1.38 5.15
N VAL A 212 4.02 -1.99 3.98
CA VAL A 212 5.13 -2.29 3.07
C VAL A 212 5.01 -1.48 1.78
N PHE A 213 6.14 -1.01 1.26
CA PHE A 213 6.29 -0.50 -0.09
C PHE A 213 7.09 -1.51 -0.94
N LEU A 214 6.52 -1.93 -2.07
CA LEU A 214 7.16 -2.79 -3.07
C LEU A 214 7.31 -2.02 -4.37
N GLY A 215 8.54 -1.63 -4.73
CA GLY A 215 8.78 -0.85 -5.92
C GLY A 215 10.20 -0.31 -6.00
N GLU A 216 10.57 0.17 -7.17
CA GLU A 216 11.80 0.93 -7.37
C GLU A 216 11.47 2.33 -7.83
N TYR A 217 12.34 3.29 -7.50
CA TYR A 217 12.17 4.67 -7.88
C TYR A 217 13.53 5.32 -8.10
N LYS A 218 13.58 6.20 -9.09
CA LYS A 218 14.71 7.11 -9.31
C LYS A 218 14.38 8.51 -8.80
N ASP A 219 13.10 8.87 -8.87
CA ASP A 219 12.59 10.15 -8.40
C ASP A 219 12.52 10.18 -6.87
N GLN A 220 13.15 11.20 -6.26
CA GLN A 220 13.19 11.39 -4.81
C GLN A 220 11.85 11.88 -4.23
N ARG A 221 10.86 12.10 -5.09
CA ARG A 221 9.48 12.31 -4.72
C ARG A 221 8.86 11.02 -4.16
N VAL A 222 9.03 9.88 -4.83
CA VAL A 222 8.37 8.60 -4.45
C VAL A 222 8.52 8.23 -2.98
N PRO A 223 9.67 8.39 -2.29
CA PRO A 223 9.80 8.14 -0.86
C PRO A 223 8.70 8.72 0.03
N LYS A 224 8.14 9.87 -0.35
CA LYS A 224 7.14 10.59 0.45
C LYS A 224 5.77 9.92 0.44
N ILE A 225 5.44 9.12 -0.57
CA ILE A 225 4.12 8.46 -0.71
C ILE A 225 3.93 7.24 0.21
N TYR A 226 4.92 6.97 1.07
CA TYR A 226 4.83 5.93 2.09
C TYR A 226 5.36 6.40 3.46
N GLN A 227 5.24 7.71 3.75
CA GLN A 227 5.61 8.29 5.04
C GLN A 227 4.41 8.51 5.97
N ALA A 228 4.68 8.37 7.26
CA ALA A 228 3.74 8.61 8.34
C ALA A 228 3.77 10.03 8.89
N ASP A 229 4.81 10.80 8.54
CA ASP A 229 4.99 12.18 8.95
C ASP A 229 4.77 12.37 10.46
N TYR A 230 3.79 13.16 10.87
CA TYR A 230 3.54 13.46 12.28
C TYR A 230 2.96 12.29 13.10
N LEU A 231 2.55 11.18 12.48
CA LEU A 231 2.21 9.95 13.23
C LEU A 231 3.47 9.26 13.78
N GLY A 232 4.64 9.63 13.29
CA GLY A 232 5.92 9.14 13.78
C GLY A 232 6.45 7.91 13.04
N PRO A 233 7.74 7.61 13.22
CA PRO A 233 8.48 6.65 12.40
C PRO A 233 7.99 5.21 12.52
N LEU A 234 7.30 4.86 13.62
CA LEU A 234 6.68 3.55 13.79
C LEU A 234 5.70 3.23 12.67
N HIS A 235 5.00 4.24 12.12
CA HIS A 235 3.95 4.03 11.13
C HIS A 235 4.42 4.21 9.68
N ASN A 236 5.71 4.40 9.45
CA ASN A 236 6.27 4.53 8.10
C ASN A 236 6.12 3.23 7.30
N GLY A 237 5.93 3.37 6.00
CA GLY A 237 6.04 2.27 5.07
C GLY A 237 7.48 1.81 4.95
N ILE A 238 7.69 0.50 5.00
CA ILE A 238 9.02 -0.09 4.86
C ILE A 238 9.21 -0.55 3.42
N LYS A 239 10.18 0.03 2.70
CA LYS A 239 10.58 -0.43 1.37
C LYS A 239 11.25 -1.80 1.50
N LEU A 240 10.74 -2.77 0.77
CA LEU A 240 11.38 -4.08 0.60
C LEU A 240 11.90 -4.24 -0.83
N SER A 241 13.11 -4.79 -0.94
CA SER A 241 13.67 -5.30 -2.19
C SER A 241 13.05 -6.68 -2.49
N LEU A 242 12.97 -7.03 -3.77
CA LEU A 242 12.52 -8.37 -4.19
C LEU A 242 13.64 -9.42 -4.10
N ASP A 243 14.88 -9.04 -3.82
CA ASP A 243 15.96 -9.98 -3.58
C ASP A 243 15.77 -10.63 -2.20
N PRO A 244 15.43 -11.93 -2.12
CA PRO A 244 15.26 -12.59 -0.82
C PRO A 244 16.57 -12.68 -0.03
N ASN A 245 17.72 -12.55 -0.70
CA ASN A 245 19.00 -12.49 -0.02
C ASN A 245 19.28 -11.12 0.56
N ASP A 246 18.72 -10.04 0.03
CA ASP A 246 18.92 -8.66 0.51
C ASP A 246 17.60 -7.86 0.53
N PRO A 247 16.58 -8.33 1.25
CA PRO A 247 15.23 -7.79 1.11
C PRO A 247 15.05 -6.45 1.85
N LEU A 248 15.92 -6.18 2.82
CA LEU A 248 15.96 -4.96 3.60
C LEU A 248 17.34 -4.34 3.43
N PRO A 249 17.46 -3.15 2.83
CA PRO A 249 18.70 -2.40 2.84
C PRO A 249 19.19 -2.22 4.29
N PHE A 250 20.45 -2.56 4.56
CA PHE A 250 21.04 -2.54 5.91
C PHE A 250 20.36 -3.46 6.94
N GLY A 251 19.55 -4.43 6.49
CA GLY A 251 18.86 -5.38 7.36
C GLY A 251 19.70 -6.59 7.76
N LYS A 252 20.96 -6.68 7.31
CA LYS A 252 21.90 -7.75 7.67
C LYS A 252 22.86 -7.29 8.76
N PRO A 253 23.30 -8.18 9.65
CA PRO A 253 24.46 -7.91 10.49
C PRO A 253 25.69 -7.59 9.64
N GLY A 254 26.61 -6.83 10.23
CA GLY A 254 27.93 -6.59 9.65
C GLY A 254 28.70 -7.89 9.40
N SER A 255 29.60 -7.88 8.42
CA SER A 255 30.44 -9.04 8.10
C SER A 255 31.24 -9.49 9.33
N GLY A 256 31.23 -10.80 9.61
CA GLY A 256 31.98 -11.40 10.71
C GLY A 256 31.25 -11.42 12.07
N ILE A 257 30.03 -10.89 12.16
CA ILE A 257 29.21 -11.00 13.38
C ILE A 257 28.51 -12.36 13.40
N LEU A 258 28.71 -13.14 14.45
CA LEU A 258 28.01 -14.40 14.64
C LEU A 258 26.56 -14.16 15.08
N PRO A 259 25.60 -15.05 14.73
CA PRO A 259 24.21 -14.92 15.17
C PRO A 259 24.05 -14.80 16.69
N GLU A 260 24.90 -15.49 17.47
CA GLU A 260 24.90 -15.36 18.93
C GLU A 260 25.42 -14.00 19.43
N GLU A 261 26.43 -13.43 18.78
CA GLU A 261 26.95 -12.10 19.12
C GLU A 261 25.90 -11.03 18.84
N GLN A 262 25.28 -11.09 17.66
CA GLN A 262 24.19 -10.21 17.27
C GLN A 262 23.03 -10.29 18.28
N ARG A 263 22.63 -11.52 18.66
CA ARG A 263 21.58 -11.73 19.67
C ARG A 263 21.95 -11.09 21.02
N ARG A 264 23.18 -11.25 21.48
CA ARG A 264 23.65 -10.66 22.76
C ARG A 264 23.70 -9.13 22.70
N GLU A 265 24.07 -8.57 21.57
CA GLU A 265 24.03 -7.12 21.33
C GLU A 265 22.60 -6.59 21.42
N PHE A 266 21.64 -7.26 20.76
CA PHE A 266 20.23 -6.90 20.85
C PHE A 266 19.66 -7.10 22.26
N GLU A 267 20.03 -8.16 22.97
CA GLU A 267 19.62 -8.38 24.37
C GLU A 267 20.13 -7.25 25.29
N LEU A 268 21.35 -6.75 25.05
CA LEU A 268 21.88 -5.59 25.77
C LEU A 268 21.14 -4.30 25.42
N ILE A 269 20.94 -4.02 24.12
CA ILE A 269 20.18 -2.85 23.66
C ILE A 269 18.77 -2.87 24.23
N HIS A 270 18.09 -4.02 24.20
CA HIS A 270 16.75 -4.18 24.78
C HIS A 270 16.76 -3.90 26.29
N LYS A 271 17.75 -4.41 27.04
CA LYS A 271 17.89 -4.11 28.46
C LYS A 271 18.12 -2.62 28.73
N LEU A 272 18.95 -1.95 27.93
CA LEU A 272 19.18 -0.51 28.04
C LEU A 272 17.90 0.27 27.71
N ASN A 273 17.19 -0.11 26.65
CA ASN A 273 15.91 0.47 26.27
C ASN A 273 14.86 0.33 27.37
N GLN A 274 14.79 -0.83 28.05
CA GLN A 274 13.90 -1.02 29.20
C GLN A 274 14.24 -0.09 30.37
N LEU A 275 15.53 0.12 30.67
CA LEU A 275 15.95 1.06 31.72
C LEU A 275 15.56 2.49 31.37
N THR A 276 15.82 2.92 30.13
CA THR A 276 15.46 4.26 29.66
C THR A 276 13.94 4.44 29.63
N ALA A 277 13.16 3.43 29.26
CA ALA A 277 11.70 3.49 29.28
C ALA A 277 11.12 3.64 30.70
N VAL A 278 11.83 3.16 31.74
CA VAL A 278 11.46 3.40 33.13
C VAL A 278 11.79 4.83 33.56
N GLU A 279 12.88 5.41 33.05
CA GLU A 279 13.30 6.79 33.37
C GLU A 279 12.43 7.84 32.65
N TYR A 280 11.99 7.54 31.42
CA TYR A 280 11.19 8.41 30.56
C TYR A 280 9.90 7.71 30.11
N PRO A 281 8.98 7.36 31.03
CA PRO A 281 7.78 6.58 30.72
C PRO A 281 6.81 7.32 29.76
N ASP A 282 6.85 8.65 29.79
CA ASP A 282 5.92 9.51 29.05
C ASP A 282 6.50 10.04 27.72
N ASP A 283 7.70 9.60 27.30
CA ASP A 283 8.30 9.98 26.01
C ASP A 283 7.79 9.08 24.87
N PRO A 284 6.88 9.58 24.00
CA PRO A 284 6.32 8.78 22.92
C PRO A 284 7.35 8.49 21.81
N ASP A 285 8.30 9.41 21.57
CA ASP A 285 9.29 9.27 20.51
C ASP A 285 10.33 8.21 20.86
N LEU A 286 10.76 8.17 22.13
CA LEU A 286 11.63 7.12 22.63
C LEU A 286 10.96 5.74 22.50
N ARG A 287 9.70 5.59 22.93
CA ARG A 287 8.97 4.32 22.83
C ARG A 287 8.80 3.87 21.39
N ALA A 288 8.46 4.79 20.48
CA ALA A 288 8.37 4.50 19.05
C ALA A 288 9.70 3.98 18.49
N ARG A 289 10.83 4.61 18.85
CA ARG A 289 12.18 4.16 18.44
C ARG A 289 12.52 2.76 18.96
N ILE A 290 12.23 2.47 20.22
CA ILE A 290 12.46 1.14 20.81
C ILE A 290 11.68 0.08 20.03
N GLN A 291 10.39 0.31 19.78
CA GLN A 291 9.54 -0.61 19.02
C GLN A 291 10.00 -0.78 17.58
N SER A 292 10.45 0.29 16.92
CA SER A 292 11.03 0.20 15.57
C SER A 292 12.27 -0.69 15.53
N TYR A 293 13.16 -0.63 16.53
CA TYR A 293 14.34 -1.51 16.58
C TYR A 293 13.97 -2.98 16.83
N GLU A 294 13.02 -3.25 17.70
CA GLU A 294 12.54 -4.61 17.96
C GLU A 294 11.84 -5.23 16.76
N LEU A 295 11.04 -4.43 16.04
CA LEU A 295 10.44 -4.83 14.78
C LEU A 295 11.52 -5.12 13.73
N ALA A 296 12.51 -4.22 13.58
CA ALA A 296 13.61 -4.42 12.65
C ALA A 296 14.36 -5.73 12.91
N PHE A 297 14.59 -6.10 14.17
CA PHE A 297 15.21 -7.37 14.54
C PHE A 297 14.38 -8.58 14.09
N ARG A 298 13.07 -8.60 14.41
CA ARG A 298 12.17 -9.71 14.01
C ARG A 298 12.07 -9.85 12.49
N MET A 299 12.03 -8.72 11.80
CA MET A 299 11.97 -8.64 10.34
C MET A 299 13.16 -9.33 9.64
N GLN A 300 14.36 -9.32 10.23
CA GLN A 300 15.55 -9.94 9.61
C GLN A 300 15.36 -11.44 9.37
N GLN A 301 14.55 -12.12 10.19
CA GLN A 301 14.27 -13.54 10.04
C GLN A 301 13.04 -13.80 9.16
N SER A 302 11.97 -13.03 9.33
CA SER A 302 10.69 -13.33 8.66
C SER A 302 10.57 -12.80 7.23
N ILE A 303 11.25 -11.69 6.89
CA ILE A 303 11.13 -11.11 5.55
C ILE A 303 11.76 -11.98 4.45
N PRO A 304 12.98 -12.56 4.62
CA PRO A 304 13.57 -13.43 3.60
C PRO A 304 12.63 -14.58 3.20
N GLU A 305 11.96 -15.20 4.16
CA GLU A 305 10.99 -16.28 3.90
C GLU A 305 9.74 -15.78 3.14
N ALA A 306 9.25 -14.59 3.48
CA ALA A 306 8.12 -13.97 2.79
C ALA A 306 8.42 -13.66 1.31
N LEU A 307 9.68 -13.34 0.98
CA LEU A 307 10.10 -12.95 -0.37
C LEU A 307 10.80 -14.06 -1.14
N ASN A 308 11.14 -15.17 -0.50
CA ASN A 308 11.70 -16.33 -1.17
C ASN A 308 10.66 -16.99 -2.08
N MET A 309 10.92 -16.92 -3.39
CA MET A 309 10.10 -17.49 -4.45
C MET A 309 10.76 -18.71 -5.14
N ALA A 310 11.93 -19.16 -4.66
CA ALA A 310 12.69 -20.23 -5.29
C ALA A 310 11.94 -21.57 -5.34
N GLU A 311 11.03 -21.79 -4.40
CA GLU A 311 10.23 -23.02 -4.26
C GLU A 311 8.80 -22.87 -4.78
N GLU A 312 8.47 -21.75 -5.44
CA GLU A 312 7.13 -21.55 -6.02
C GLU A 312 6.92 -22.50 -7.20
N THR A 313 5.72 -23.09 -7.27
CA THR A 313 5.42 -24.10 -8.29
C THR A 313 5.44 -23.49 -9.69
N ALA A 314 5.66 -24.31 -10.71
CA ALA A 314 5.65 -23.85 -12.11
C ALA A 314 4.31 -23.22 -12.49
N GLU A 315 3.22 -23.75 -11.96
CA GLU A 315 1.87 -23.20 -12.14
C GLU A 315 1.75 -21.80 -11.55
N MET A 316 2.29 -21.58 -10.35
CA MET A 316 2.26 -20.27 -9.68
C MET A 316 3.15 -19.24 -10.40
N GLN A 317 4.36 -19.65 -10.80
CA GLN A 317 5.24 -18.80 -11.60
C GLN A 317 4.57 -18.41 -12.92
N SER A 318 3.94 -19.36 -13.60
CA SER A 318 3.24 -19.08 -14.85
C SER A 318 1.97 -18.25 -14.64
N LEU A 319 1.23 -18.43 -13.54
CA LEU A 319 0.05 -17.62 -13.21
C LEU A 319 0.39 -16.12 -13.13
N TYR A 320 1.50 -15.79 -12.46
CA TYR A 320 1.98 -14.41 -12.34
C TYR A 320 2.84 -13.93 -13.52
N GLY A 321 3.18 -14.79 -14.48
CA GLY A 321 4.08 -14.45 -15.59
C GLY A 321 5.53 -14.26 -15.17
N ILE A 322 5.98 -14.91 -14.10
CA ILE A 322 7.38 -14.86 -13.64
C ILE A 322 8.31 -15.58 -14.62
N ASP A 323 7.77 -16.54 -15.37
CA ASP A 323 8.43 -17.30 -16.43
C ASP A 323 8.71 -16.49 -17.72
N ASN A 324 8.23 -15.25 -17.82
CA ASN A 324 8.44 -14.37 -18.97
C ASN A 324 9.14 -13.08 -18.55
N LYS A 325 10.28 -12.77 -19.18
CA LYS A 325 11.09 -11.56 -18.90
C LYS A 325 10.29 -10.25 -18.93
N THR A 326 9.27 -10.15 -19.79
CA THR A 326 8.43 -8.95 -19.89
C THR A 326 7.64 -8.73 -18.60
N THR A 327 7.10 -9.78 -18.02
CA THR A 327 6.22 -9.74 -16.84
C THR A 327 6.94 -10.09 -15.54
N GLU A 328 8.18 -10.57 -15.59
CA GLU A 328 8.90 -11.18 -14.45
C GLU A 328 8.90 -10.30 -13.20
N VAL A 329 9.37 -9.05 -13.32
CA VAL A 329 9.46 -8.14 -12.16
C VAL A 329 8.08 -7.77 -11.62
N TYR A 330 7.10 -7.56 -12.50
CA TYR A 330 5.72 -7.19 -12.16
C TYR A 330 5.00 -8.36 -11.47
N GLY A 331 5.20 -9.57 -11.99
CA GLY A 331 4.73 -10.84 -11.42
C GLY A 331 5.31 -11.07 -10.02
N ARG A 332 6.62 -10.88 -9.85
CA ARG A 332 7.28 -10.99 -8.54
C ARG A 332 6.76 -9.96 -7.54
N ARG A 333 6.50 -8.71 -7.94
CA ARG A 333 5.89 -7.69 -7.06
C ARG A 333 4.50 -8.11 -6.60
N CYS A 334 3.63 -8.57 -7.52
CA CYS A 334 2.29 -9.03 -7.18
C CYS A 334 2.32 -10.27 -6.26
N LEU A 335 3.17 -11.24 -6.57
CA LEU A 335 3.35 -12.46 -5.77
C LEU A 335 3.88 -12.14 -4.36
N ALA A 336 4.86 -11.24 -4.24
CA ALA A 336 5.35 -10.77 -2.95
C ALA A 336 4.23 -10.10 -2.14
N ALA A 337 3.42 -9.24 -2.76
CA ALA A 337 2.29 -8.59 -2.10
C ALA A 337 1.27 -9.61 -1.55
N ARG A 338 0.94 -10.64 -2.34
CA ARG A 338 0.09 -11.76 -1.88
C ARG A 338 0.70 -12.49 -0.70
N ARG A 339 1.99 -12.86 -0.79
CA ARG A 339 2.72 -13.58 0.27
C ARG A 339 2.82 -12.79 1.58
N LEU A 340 2.97 -11.48 1.49
CA LEU A 340 2.97 -10.57 2.63
C LEU A 340 1.57 -10.47 3.24
N ALA A 341 0.53 -10.31 2.40
CA ALA A 341 -0.85 -10.30 2.86
C ALA A 341 -1.19 -11.60 3.61
N GLU A 342 -0.81 -12.76 3.06
CA GLU A 342 -1.01 -14.07 3.68
C GLU A 342 -0.37 -14.17 5.08
N ARG A 343 0.80 -13.54 5.27
CA ARG A 343 1.51 -13.46 6.54
C ARG A 343 1.05 -12.30 7.45
N GLY A 344 -0.07 -11.67 7.12
CA GLY A 344 -0.71 -10.65 7.96
C GLY A 344 -0.16 -9.24 7.82
N VAL A 345 0.58 -8.93 6.74
CA VAL A 345 0.85 -7.53 6.38
C VAL A 345 -0.48 -6.87 6.00
N ARG A 346 -0.81 -5.76 6.66
CA ARG A 346 -2.13 -5.12 6.57
C ARG A 346 -2.26 -4.23 5.34
N TYR A 347 -1.22 -3.50 4.98
CA TYR A 347 -1.20 -2.62 3.82
C TYR A 347 0.07 -2.79 3.01
N THR A 348 -0.07 -3.13 1.73
CA THR A 348 1.06 -3.22 0.80
C THR A 348 0.84 -2.25 -0.36
N LEU A 349 1.66 -1.20 -0.44
CA LEU A 349 1.74 -0.34 -1.62
C LEU A 349 2.64 -1.01 -2.65
N VAL A 350 2.04 -1.51 -3.72
CA VAL A 350 2.74 -2.10 -4.86
C VAL A 350 2.89 -1.02 -5.93
N TYR A 351 4.04 -0.36 -5.95
CA TYR A 351 4.42 0.56 -7.02
C TYR A 351 4.86 -0.29 -8.21
N LEU A 352 3.85 -0.69 -8.98
CA LEU A 352 3.97 -1.84 -9.89
C LEU A 352 4.77 -1.46 -11.14
N SER A 353 4.64 -0.23 -11.61
CA SER A 353 5.43 0.35 -12.69
C SER A 353 6.47 1.35 -12.16
N ASP A 354 7.51 1.61 -12.94
CA ASP A 354 8.48 2.67 -12.59
C ASP A 354 7.81 4.05 -12.64
N TYR A 355 8.42 5.04 -11.97
CA TYR A 355 7.92 6.43 -11.96
C TYR A 355 7.77 6.95 -13.40
N GLY A 356 6.57 7.42 -13.73
CA GLY A 356 6.23 7.95 -15.05
C GLY A 356 6.19 6.92 -16.17
N GLU A 357 6.16 5.61 -15.89
CA GLU A 357 6.11 4.59 -16.94
C GLU A 357 4.88 4.75 -17.86
N TRP A 358 3.74 5.15 -17.28
CA TRP A 358 2.50 5.37 -18.02
C TRP A 358 2.43 6.77 -18.66
N ASP A 359 3.48 7.58 -18.53
CA ASP A 359 3.52 8.99 -18.91
C ASP A 359 3.65 9.23 -20.43
N SER A 360 2.65 8.76 -21.18
CA SER A 360 2.71 8.69 -22.64
C SER A 360 2.15 9.94 -23.33
N HIS A 361 2.87 11.04 -23.15
CA HIS A 361 2.75 12.26 -23.94
C HIS A 361 3.05 12.03 -25.44
N ARG A 362 3.81 10.98 -25.76
CA ARG A 362 4.12 10.52 -27.13
C ARG A 362 4.06 8.99 -27.20
N ASP A 363 3.95 8.48 -28.42
CA ASP A 363 3.97 7.05 -28.77
C ASP A 363 3.02 6.20 -27.92
N LEU A 364 1.85 6.76 -27.56
CA LEU A 364 0.91 6.17 -26.61
C LEU A 364 0.57 4.73 -26.98
N LYS A 365 0.31 4.48 -28.27
CA LYS A 365 -0.02 3.12 -28.73
C LYS A 365 1.07 2.11 -28.38
N LYS A 366 2.34 2.47 -28.52
CA LYS A 366 3.48 1.59 -28.24
C LYS A 366 3.71 1.47 -26.74
N LEU A 367 3.77 2.62 -26.04
CA LEU A 367 4.10 2.67 -24.62
C LEU A 367 3.03 2.00 -23.77
N HIS A 368 1.75 2.36 -23.95
CA HIS A 368 0.65 1.72 -23.21
C HIS A 368 0.51 0.24 -23.56
N ALA A 369 0.72 -0.18 -24.82
CA ALA A 369 0.72 -1.61 -25.16
C ALA A 369 1.80 -2.38 -24.40
N THR A 370 3.02 -1.83 -24.33
CA THR A 370 4.12 -2.42 -23.58
C THR A 370 3.83 -2.47 -22.08
N SER A 371 3.30 -1.39 -21.50
CA SER A 371 2.95 -1.35 -20.07
C SER A 371 1.78 -2.27 -19.73
N CYS A 372 0.77 -2.38 -20.58
CA CYS A 372 -0.30 -3.36 -20.44
C CYS A 372 0.23 -4.80 -20.48
N GLU A 373 1.09 -5.14 -21.46
CA GLU A 373 1.71 -6.48 -21.57
C GLU A 373 2.45 -6.88 -20.28
N ARG A 374 3.06 -5.90 -19.60
CA ARG A 374 3.80 -6.08 -18.35
C ARG A 374 2.92 -6.31 -17.13
N VAL A 375 1.76 -5.65 -17.03
CA VAL A 375 0.94 -5.65 -15.80
C VAL A 375 -0.30 -6.54 -15.88
N ASP A 376 -0.82 -6.80 -17.08
CA ASP A 376 -2.10 -7.50 -17.28
C ASP A 376 -2.10 -8.91 -16.67
N LYS A 377 -1.12 -9.74 -17.05
CA LYS A 377 -1.00 -11.11 -16.54
C LYS A 377 -0.73 -11.15 -15.02
N PRO A 378 0.25 -10.39 -14.47
CA PRO A 378 0.45 -10.32 -13.02
C PRO A 378 -0.78 -9.92 -12.20
N LEU A 379 -1.53 -8.90 -12.64
CA LEU A 379 -2.70 -8.41 -11.91
C LEU A 379 -3.86 -9.42 -11.95
N ALA A 380 -4.12 -10.00 -13.12
CA ALA A 380 -5.10 -11.08 -13.24
C ALA A 380 -4.70 -12.31 -12.40
N GLY A 381 -3.40 -12.63 -12.36
CA GLY A 381 -2.84 -13.68 -11.51
C GLY A 381 -3.08 -13.42 -10.03
N LEU A 382 -2.87 -12.19 -9.56
CA LEU A 382 -3.12 -11.78 -8.18
C LEU A 382 -4.59 -11.96 -7.78
N VAL A 383 -5.54 -11.51 -8.61
CA VAL A 383 -6.98 -11.70 -8.37
C VAL A 383 -7.31 -13.19 -8.23
N LYS A 384 -6.82 -14.02 -9.16
CA LYS A 384 -7.08 -15.46 -9.18
C LYS A 384 -6.46 -16.19 -7.98
N ASP A 385 -5.24 -15.86 -7.61
CA ASP A 385 -4.54 -16.46 -6.47
C ASP A 385 -5.21 -16.09 -5.13
N LEU A 386 -5.63 -14.83 -4.96
CA LEU A 386 -6.42 -14.41 -3.78
C LEU A 386 -7.72 -15.21 -3.66
N LYS A 387 -8.42 -15.47 -4.78
CA LYS A 387 -9.63 -16.32 -4.80
C LYS A 387 -9.31 -17.77 -4.46
N GLN A 388 -8.26 -18.34 -5.06
CA GLN A 388 -7.83 -19.72 -4.80
C GLN A 388 -7.48 -19.96 -3.32
N ARG A 389 -6.96 -18.95 -2.64
CA ARG A 389 -6.61 -19.01 -1.21
C ARG A 389 -7.75 -18.65 -0.26
N GLY A 390 -8.92 -18.27 -0.78
CA GLY A 390 -10.03 -17.79 0.04
C GLY A 390 -9.74 -16.46 0.75
N MET A 391 -8.80 -15.66 0.21
CA MET A 391 -8.40 -14.35 0.75
C MET A 391 -9.09 -13.19 0.04
N PHE A 392 -9.76 -13.43 -1.08
CA PHE A 392 -10.41 -12.38 -1.86
C PHE A 392 -11.52 -11.67 -1.07
N ASP A 393 -12.26 -12.39 -0.22
CA ASP A 393 -13.33 -11.82 0.60
C ASP A 393 -12.83 -10.93 1.74
N ASP A 394 -11.57 -11.07 2.15
CA ASP A 394 -10.97 -10.32 3.27
C ASP A 394 -9.77 -9.44 2.87
N THR A 395 -9.55 -9.24 1.57
CA THR A 395 -8.47 -8.41 1.02
C THR A 395 -9.04 -7.43 0.00
N ILE A 396 -8.87 -6.13 0.24
CA ILE A 396 -9.16 -5.10 -0.77
C ILE A 396 -7.96 -5.02 -1.71
N LEU A 397 -8.18 -5.26 -2.99
CA LEU A 397 -7.22 -4.97 -4.05
C LEU A 397 -7.66 -3.68 -4.76
N VAL A 398 -6.82 -2.65 -4.74
CA VAL A 398 -7.05 -1.40 -5.48
C VAL A 398 -6.01 -1.30 -6.57
N CYS A 399 -6.42 -0.99 -7.79
CA CYS A 399 -5.52 -0.64 -8.88
C CYS A 399 -5.81 0.79 -9.36
N THR A 400 -4.84 1.69 -9.15
CA THR A 400 -5.03 3.12 -9.40
C THR A 400 -3.81 3.77 -10.06
N THR A 401 -4.02 5.00 -10.50
CA THR A 401 -3.03 5.92 -11.06
C THR A 401 -3.33 7.33 -10.51
N GLU A 402 -2.51 8.32 -10.83
CA GLU A 402 -2.69 9.70 -10.33
C GLU A 402 -3.71 10.55 -11.10
N PHE A 403 -3.93 10.25 -12.37
CA PHE A 403 -4.90 10.93 -13.25
C PHE A 403 -5.14 10.11 -14.52
N GLY A 404 -6.03 10.58 -15.39
CA GLY A 404 -6.29 9.97 -16.70
C GLY A 404 -5.50 10.60 -17.83
N ARG A 405 -5.88 10.24 -19.06
CA ARG A 405 -5.34 10.85 -20.29
C ARG A 405 -6.43 11.57 -21.06
N THR A 406 -6.06 12.67 -21.70
CA THR A 406 -7.02 13.55 -22.34
C THR A 406 -7.57 12.96 -23.64
N PRO A 407 -8.81 13.28 -24.03
CA PRO A 407 -9.37 12.88 -25.32
C PRO A 407 -8.65 13.52 -26.53
N GLY A 408 -7.92 14.62 -26.31
CA GLY A 408 -7.15 15.31 -27.33
C GLY A 408 -5.72 14.79 -27.47
N LEU A 409 -5.17 15.03 -28.65
CA LEU A 409 -3.76 14.84 -28.97
C LEU A 409 -2.95 15.91 -28.26
N GLU A 410 -1.82 15.53 -27.66
CA GLU A 410 -0.87 16.52 -27.19
C GLU A 410 0.04 16.95 -28.33
N LYS A 411 0.12 18.26 -28.56
CA LYS A 411 1.06 18.86 -29.48
C LYS A 411 1.64 20.10 -28.82
N GLY A 412 2.95 20.25 -28.88
CA GLY A 412 3.61 21.42 -28.34
C GLY A 412 5.01 21.57 -28.94
N MET A 413 5.68 22.67 -28.60
CA MET A 413 7.06 22.92 -29.06
C MET A 413 8.02 21.78 -28.68
N LEU A 414 7.79 21.12 -27.55
CA LEU A 414 8.60 20.00 -27.07
C LEU A 414 8.12 18.62 -27.56
N ASN A 415 6.95 18.54 -28.21
CA ASN A 415 6.33 17.31 -28.67
C ASN A 415 5.74 17.49 -30.08
N MET A 416 6.62 17.51 -31.08
CA MET A 416 6.24 17.77 -32.48
C MET A 416 5.64 16.55 -33.19
N ALA A 417 5.96 15.34 -32.75
CA ALA A 417 5.45 14.10 -33.35
C ALA A 417 3.95 13.91 -33.07
N ALA A 418 3.47 14.41 -31.93
CA ALA A 418 2.06 14.41 -31.53
C ALA A 418 1.42 13.02 -31.67
N THR A 419 1.92 12.05 -30.90
CA THR A 419 1.47 10.64 -30.92
C THR A 419 0.97 10.16 -29.55
N GLY A 420 0.63 11.09 -28.64
CA GLY A 420 0.13 10.78 -27.30
C GLY A 420 -0.88 11.79 -26.76
N ARG A 421 -1.20 11.63 -25.47
CA ARG A 421 -2.25 12.38 -24.77
C ARG A 421 -1.66 13.10 -23.56
N ASP A 422 -2.20 14.28 -23.26
CA ASP A 422 -1.83 15.06 -22.08
C ASP A 422 -2.52 14.54 -20.82
N HIS A 423 -2.19 15.11 -19.65
CA HIS A 423 -2.75 14.77 -18.35
C HIS A 423 -4.23 15.13 -18.23
N HIS A 424 -5.04 14.22 -17.68
CA HIS A 424 -6.46 14.46 -17.43
C HIS A 424 -6.84 14.25 -15.95
N PRO A 425 -6.70 15.28 -15.11
CA PRO A 425 -7.04 15.18 -13.69
C PRO A 425 -8.56 15.22 -13.43
N HIS A 426 -9.38 15.60 -14.40
CA HIS A 426 -10.81 15.85 -14.18
C HIS A 426 -11.73 14.66 -14.44
N GLY A 427 -11.17 13.51 -14.79
CA GLY A 427 -11.93 12.29 -15.06
C GLY A 427 -10.99 11.15 -15.42
N PHE A 428 -10.99 10.09 -14.61
CA PHE A 428 -10.24 8.87 -14.87
C PHE A 428 -10.82 7.66 -14.17
N THR A 429 -10.21 6.51 -14.47
CA THR A 429 -10.69 5.20 -14.04
C THR A 429 -9.70 4.51 -13.12
N ILE A 430 -10.24 3.92 -12.05
CA ILE A 430 -9.57 2.98 -11.15
C ILE A 430 -10.46 1.75 -10.97
N TRP A 431 -9.96 0.68 -10.36
CA TRP A 431 -10.78 -0.48 -10.01
C TRP A 431 -10.36 -1.20 -8.73
#